data_AF-A0A327LSY1-F1
#
_entry.id   AF-A0A327LSY1-F1
#
_cell.length_a   1.000
_cell.length_b   1.000
_cell.length_c   1.000
_cell.angle_alpha   90.00
_cell.angle_beta   90.00
_cell.angle_gamma   90.00
#
_symmetry.space_group_name_H-M   'P 1'
#
loop_
_entity.id
_entity.type
_entity.pdbx_description
1 polymer ?
#
loop_
_entity_poly.entity_id
_entity_poly.type
_entity_poly.pdbx_seq_one_letter_code
_entity_poly.pdbx_strand_id
1 'polypeptide(L)' 'MSELNIEDCINTTCPWSGKPVSADSLTVYHGHVVGFCNSGCRDKFEKAIRHFEAVIPSS' A
#
# COMPACT_ATOMS: atom_id res chain seq x y z
N MET A 1 4.84 15.37 -9.38
CA MET A 1 4.25 14.29 -8.56
C MET A 1 5.26 14.04 -7.46
N SER A 2 4.94 14.38 -6.21
CA SER A 2 5.87 14.17 -5.11
C SER A 2 6.11 12.67 -4.94
N GLU A 3 7.37 12.25 -4.88
CA GLU A 3 7.72 10.87 -4.55
C GLU A 3 7.23 10.54 -3.13
N LEU A 4 6.75 9.31 -2.90
CA LEU A 4 6.38 8.83 -1.58
C LEU A 4 7.64 8.55 -0.76
N ASN A 5 7.66 8.94 0.51
CA ASN A 5 8.78 8.65 1.41
C ASN A 5 8.46 7.49 2.35
N ILE A 6 9.45 6.64 2.60
CA ILE A 6 9.32 5.53 3.55
C ILE A 6 9.18 6.03 5.00
N GLU A 7 9.64 7.24 5.31
CA GLU A 7 9.49 7.86 6.63
C GLU A 7 8.03 8.20 6.96
N ASP A 8 7.21 8.45 5.94
CA ASP A 8 5.77 8.69 6.09
C ASP A 8 4.96 7.39 6.19
N CYS A 9 5.61 6.24 5.97
CA CYS A 9 4.96 4.93 5.92
C CYS A 9 4.48 4.49 7.30
N ILE A 10 3.16 4.28 7.43
CA ILE A 10 2.55 3.96 8.72
C ILE A 10 2.84 2.52 9.20
N ASN A 11 3.36 1.66 8.32
CA ASN A 11 3.72 0.29 8.64
C ASN A 11 5.21 0.02 8.34
N THR A 12 5.85 -0.80 9.18
CA THR A 12 7.27 -1.16 9.05
C THR A 12 7.48 -2.52 8.37
N THR A 13 6.44 -3.37 8.36
CA THR A 13 6.48 -4.71 7.77
C THR A 13 5.36 -4.90 6.75
N CYS A 14 5.63 -5.70 5.73
CA CYS A 14 4.70 -6.07 4.68
C CYS A 14 3.58 -6.95 5.24
N PRO A 15 2.30 -6.59 5.08
CA PRO A 15 1.18 -7.36 5.63
C PRO A 15 1.03 -8.75 5.00
N TRP A 16 1.62 -8.99 3.82
CA TRP A 16 1.55 -10.30 3.15
C TRP A 16 2.59 -11.31 3.63
N SER A 17 3.78 -10.86 4.01
CA SER A 17 4.95 -11.73 4.22
C SER A 17 5.66 -11.53 5.55
N GLY A 18 5.39 -10.43 6.26
CA GLY A 18 6.10 -10.02 7.47
C GLY A 18 7.51 -9.44 7.23
N LYS A 19 8.01 -9.43 6.00
CA LYS A 19 9.31 -8.83 5.65
C LYS A 19 9.27 -7.30 5.76
N PRO A 20 10.42 -6.62 5.95
CA PRO A 20 10.48 -5.16 5.98
C PRO A 20 9.90 -4.51 4.72
N VAL A 21 9.37 -3.30 4.88
CA VAL A 21 8.93 -2.45 3.77
C VAL A 21 10.13 -1.97 2.95
N SER A 22 9.93 -1.82 1.64
CA SER A 22 10.89 -1.21 0.70
C SER A 22 10.38 0.14 0.19
N ALA A 23 11.28 1.12 0.06
CA ALA A 23 10.95 2.48 -0.35
C ALA A 23 10.44 2.58 -1.80
N ASP A 24 10.77 1.59 -2.65
CA ASP A 24 10.27 1.48 -4.04
C ASP A 24 8.86 0.86 -4.13
N SER A 25 8.28 0.49 -2.99
CA SER A 25 7.09 -0.35 -2.88
C SER A 25 6.02 0.28 -1.99
N LEU A 26 5.88 1.60 -2.08
CA LEU A 26 4.92 2.41 -1.34
C LEU A 26 3.69 2.74 -2.20
N THR A 27 2.56 2.98 -1.54
CA THR A 27 1.33 3.53 -2.15
C THR A 27 0.54 4.34 -1.10
N VAL A 28 -0.52 5.02 -1.53
CA VAL A 28 -1.41 5.77 -0.63
C VAL A 28 -2.72 5.02 -0.47
N TYR A 29 -3.15 4.81 0.77
CA TYR A 29 -4.44 4.22 1.11
C TYR A 29 -5.15 5.07 2.16
N HIS A 30 -6.37 5.54 1.85
CA HIS A 30 -7.13 6.50 2.66
C HIS A 30 -6.29 7.69 3.18
N GLY A 31 -5.42 8.25 2.34
CA GLY A 31 -4.57 9.40 2.69
C GLY A 31 -3.31 9.06 3.49
N HIS A 32 -3.07 7.79 3.80
CA HIS A 32 -1.85 7.35 4.50
C HIS A 32 -0.88 6.65 3.55
N VAL A 33 0.41 6.89 3.75
CA VAL A 33 1.45 6.12 3.04
C VAL A 33 1.54 4.74 3.68
N VAL A 34 1.37 3.70 2.87
CA VAL A 34 1.52 2.30 3.27
C VAL A 34 2.55 1.62 2.38
N GLY A 35 3.24 0.62 2.93
CA GLY A 35 4.41 0.02 2.31
C GLY A 35 4.38 -1.49 2.24
N PHE A 36 5.12 -2.02 1.26
CA PHE A 36 5.24 -3.44 0.98
C PHE A 36 6.70 -3.84 0.79
N CYS A 37 7.01 -5.14 0.91
CA CYS A 37 8.38 -5.64 0.76
C CYS A 37 8.87 -5.67 -0.70
N ASN A 38 7.97 -5.49 -1.67
CA ASN A 38 8.26 -5.36 -3.10
C ASN A 38 7.01 -4.82 -3.85
N SER A 39 7.21 -4.39 -5.10
CA SER A 39 6.15 -3.86 -5.95
C SER A 39 5.05 -4.88 -6.23
N GLY A 40 5.36 -6.17 -6.38
CA GLY A 40 4.35 -7.20 -6.59
C GLY A 40 3.34 -7.33 -5.42
N CYS A 41 3.81 -7.16 -4.19
CA CYS A 41 2.98 -7.13 -2.98
C CYS A 41 2.09 -5.87 -2.94
N ARG A 42 2.66 -4.71 -3.31
CA ARG A 42 1.91 -3.45 -3.45
C ARG A 42 0.82 -3.58 -4.51
N ASP A 43 1.16 -4.06 -5.70
CA ASP A 43 0.24 -4.17 -6.82
C ASP A 43 -0.89 -5.17 -6.52
N LYS A 44 -0.59 -6.24 -5.78
CA LYS A 44 -1.62 -7.18 -5.27
C LYS A 44 -2.61 -6.46 -4.34
N PHE A 45 -2.11 -5.62 -3.43
CA PHE A 45 -2.95 -4.81 -2.56
C PHE A 45 -3.80 -3.81 -3.34
N GLU A 46 -3.21 -3.05 -4.27
CA GLU A 46 -3.94 -2.07 -5.09
C GLU A 46 -5.08 -2.73 -5.89
N LYS A 47 -4.84 -3.90 -6.46
CA LYS A 47 -5.87 -4.67 -7.16
C LYS A 47 -7.00 -5.10 -6.22
N ALA A 48 -6.66 -5.57 -5.01
CA ALA A 48 -7.64 -5.98 -4.02
C ALA A 48 -8.51 -4.81 -3.57
N ILE A 49 -7.90 -3.66 -3.23
CA ILE A 49 -8.63 -2.46 -2.84
C ILE A 49 -9.55 -1.99 -3.96
N ARG A 50 -9.06 -1.87 -5.20
CA ARG A 50 -9.89 -1.48 -6.35
C ARG A 50 -11.11 -2.39 -6.54
N HIS A 51 -10.94 -3.70 -6.32
CA HIS A 51 -12.05 -4.64 -6.42
C HIS A 51 -13.13 -4.36 -5.37
N PHE A 52 -12.73 -4.15 -4.12
CA PHE A 52 -13.68 -3.88 -3.03
C PHE A 52 -14.31 -2.49 -3.14
N GLU A 53 -13.52 -1.44 -3.41
CA GLU A 53 -14.03 -0.07 -3.59
C GLU A 53 -15.06 0.02 -4.73
N ALA A 54 -14.93 -0.80 -5.77
CA ALA A 54 -15.90 -0.83 -6.87
C ALA A 54 -17.27 -1.41 -6.47
N VAL A 55 -17.37 -2.13 -5.34
CA VAL A 55 -18.60 -2.81 -4.90
C VAL A 55 -19.09 -2.36 -3.51
N ILE A 56 -18.33 -1.54 -2.79
CA ILE A 56 -18.77 -0.94 -1.53
C ILE A 56 -19.83 0.14 -1.85
N PRO A 57 -21.05 0.05 -1.30
CA PRO A 57 -22.05 1.09 -1.49
C PRO A 57 -21.59 2.41 -0.86
N SER A 58 -21.58 3.48 -1.64
CA SER A 58 -21.46 4.83 -1.09
C SER A 58 -22.72 5.15 -0.29
N SER A 59 -22.55 5.38 1.01
CA SER A 59 -23.63 5.83 1.91
C SER A 59 -24.03 7.29 1.65
#